data_AF-A0A957VQS7-F1
#
_entry.id   AF-A0A957VQS7-F1
#
_cell.length_a   1.000
_cell.length_b   1.000
_cell.length_c   1.000
_cell.angle_alpha   90.00
_cell.angle_beta   90.00
_cell.angle_gamma   90.00
#
_symmetry.space_group_name_H-M   'P 1'
#
loop_
_entity.id
_entity.type
_entity.pdbx_description
1 polymer ?
#
loop_
_entity_poly.entity_id
_entity_poly.type
_entity_poly.pdbx_seq_one_letter_code
_entity_poly.pdbx_strand_id
1 'polypeptide(L)' 'MPVIKRYPNRKLYDTEAKTYVTLDEITEMIRAGRDVQVIDHETGDDLTTLTLSQIILEQEKKSAGFLPRSLLTSLIRT' A
#
# COMPACT_ATOMS: atom_id res chain seq x y z
N MET A 1 8.49 7.40 -9.82
CA MET A 1 7.70 7.06 -8.63
C MET A 1 6.26 7.43 -8.96
N PRO A 2 5.41 6.45 -9.34
CA PRO A 2 4.02 6.72 -9.65
C PRO A 2 3.30 7.30 -8.43
N VAL A 3 2.48 8.32 -8.66
CA VAL A 3 1.60 8.89 -7.64
C VAL A 3 0.22 8.27 -7.81
N ILE A 4 -0.22 7.57 -6.77
CA ILE A 4 -1.54 6.95 -6.68
C ILE A 4 -2.44 7.88 -5.88
N LYS A 5 -3.51 8.37 -6.51
CA LYS A 5 -4.55 9.14 -5.81
C LYS A 5 -5.55 8.18 -5.19
N ARG A 6 -5.75 8.28 -3.89
CA ARG A 6 -6.78 7.56 -3.16
C ARG A 6 -8.01 8.45 -2.99
N TYR A 7 -9.16 7.94 -3.45
CA TYR A 7 -10.43 8.63 -3.35
C TYR A 7 -11.21 8.20 -2.10
N PRO A 8 -12.22 8.98 -1.65
CA PRO A 8 -13.03 8.62 -0.48
C PRO A 8 -13.70 7.24 -0.57
N ASN A 9 -14.07 6.81 -1.78
CA ASN A 9 -14.61 5.48 -2.06
C ASN A 9 -13.53 4.37 -2.11
N ARG A 10 -12.31 4.66 -1.66
CA ARG A 10 -11.11 3.80 -1.65
C ARG A 10 -10.60 3.37 -3.03
N LYS A 11 -11.10 3.95 -4.12
CA LYS A 11 -10.49 3.75 -5.44
C LYS A 11 -9.10 4.35 -5.47
N LEU A 12 -8.19 3.64 -6.11
CA LEU A 12 -6.79 4.03 -6.27
C LEU A 12 -6.58 4.34 -7.76
N TYR A 13 -6.17 5.57 -8.06
CA TYR A 13 -5.95 6.03 -9.43
C TYR A 13 -4.47 6.30 -9.66
N ASP A 14 -3.88 5.56 -10.59
CA ASP A 14 -2.51 5.77 -11.04
C ASP A 14 -2.47 6.96 -12.00
N THR A 15 -1.78 8.02 -11.60
CA THR A 15 -1.67 9.26 -12.39
C THR A 15 -0.75 9.13 -13.61
N GLU A 16 0.16 8.16 -13.63
CA GLU A 16 1.08 7.89 -14.74
C GLU A 16 0.39 6.99 -15.78
N ALA A 17 -0.17 5.86 -15.34
CA ALA A 17 -0.90 4.94 -16.21
C ALA A 17 -2.31 5.44 -16.58
N LYS A 18 -2.79 6.51 -15.91
CA LYS A 18 -4.10 7.14 -16.11
C LYS A 18 -5.28 6.17 -15.93
N THR A 19 -5.14 5.18 -15.06
CA THR A 19 -6.14 4.13 -14.83
C THR A 19 -6.35 3.90 -13.35
N TYR A 20 -7.49 3.32 -13.00
CA TYR A 20 -7.68 2.75 -11.67
C TYR A 20 -6.87 1.47 -11.52
N VAL A 21 -6.30 1.28 -10.33
CA VAL A 21 -5.51 0.12 -9.95
C VAL A 21 -6.03 -0.45 -8.63
N THR A 22 -5.64 -1.68 -8.36
CA THR A 22 -5.93 -2.43 -7.13
C THR A 22 -4.72 -2.41 -6.19
N LEU A 23 -4.93 -2.80 -4.92
CA LEU A 23 -3.81 -3.00 -3.99
C LEU A 23 -2.87 -4.12 -4.44
N ASP A 24 -3.38 -5.16 -5.10
CA ASP A 24 -2.57 -6.25 -5.63
C ASP A 24 -1.66 -5.74 -6.76
N GLU A 25 -2.16 -4.88 -7.66
CA GLU A 25 -1.31 -4.25 -8.70
C GLU A 25 -0.23 -3.34 -8.10
N ILE A 26 -0.55 -2.55 -7.06
CA ILE A 26 0.47 -1.77 -6.34
C ILE A 26 1.51 -2.68 -5.68
N THR A 27 1.08 -3.82 -5.13
CA THR A 27 1.98 -4.82 -4.55
C THR A 27 2.97 -5.34 -5.59
N GLU A 28 2.49 -5.66 -6.79
CA GLU A 28 3.35 -6.11 -7.89
C GLU A 28 4.30 -5.01 -8.40
N MET A 29 3.87 -3.74 -8.42
CA MET A 29 4.77 -2.63 -8.73
C MET A 29 5.94 -2.56 -7.73
N ILE A 30 5.65 -2.66 -6.43
CA ILE A 30 6.66 -2.63 -5.36
C ILE A 30 7.59 -3.84 -5.45
N ARG A 31 7.05 -5.04 -5.69
CA ARG A 31 7.85 -6.27 -5.90
C ARG A 31 8.76 -6.17 -7.12
N ALA A 32 8.34 -5.45 -8.15
CA ALA A 32 9.16 -5.13 -9.32
C ALA A 32 10.22 -4.05 -9.06
N GLY A 33 10.38 -3.59 -7.82
CA GLY A 33 11.36 -2.58 -7.42
C GLY A 33 10.95 -1.14 -7.74
N ARG A 34 9.66 -0.88 -8.00
CA ARG A 34 9.15 0.48 -8.21
C ARG A 34 8.67 1.07 -6.90
N ASP A 35 9.19 2.24 -6.54
CA ASP A 35 8.63 3.04 -5.46
C ASP A 35 7.29 3.65 -5.86
N VAL A 36 6.34 3.64 -4.94
CA VAL A 36 4.97 4.17 -5.11
C VAL A 36 4.68 5.18 -4.01
N GLN A 37 4.09 6.31 -4.37
CA GLN A 37 3.52 7.26 -3.41
C GLN A 37 2.00 7.21 -3.48
N VAL A 38 1.33 7.21 -2.33
CA VAL A 38 -0.13 7.26 -2.26
C VAL A 38 -0.55 8.55 -1.58
N ILE A 39 -1.37 9.35 -2.25
CA ILE A 39 -1.88 10.61 -1.72
C ILE A 39 -3.40 10.58 -1.62
N ASP A 40 -3.95 11.21 -0.58
CA ASP A 40 -5.38 11.49 -0.53
C ASP A 40 -5.74 12.46 -1.67
N HIS A 41 -6.81 12.16 -2.40
CA HIS A 41 -7.24 12.98 -3.52
C HIS A 41 -7.75 14.36 -3.11
N GLU A 42 -8.42 14.45 -1.95
CA GLU A 42 -9.09 15.66 -1.48
C GLU A 42 -8.15 16.51 -0.64
N THR A 43 -7.43 15.90 0.30
CA THR A 43 -6.57 16.63 1.26
C THR A 43 -5.13 16.77 0.78
N GLY A 44 -4.68 15.87 -0.10
CA GLY A 44 -3.27 15.78 -0.51
C GLY A 44 -2.37 15.11 0.53
N ASP A 45 -2.93 14.56 1.62
CA ASP A 45 -2.16 13.89 2.66
C ASP A 45 -1.40 12.68 2.10
N ASP A 46 -0.17 12.46 2.59
CA ASP A 46 0.59 11.26 2.23
C ASP A 46 0.05 10.04 3.00
N LEU A 47 -0.58 9.14 2.24
CA LEU A 47 -1.16 7.89 2.73
C LEU A 47 -0.29 6.67 2.38
N THR A 48 0.97 6.87 1.98
CA THR A 48 1.87 5.80 1.54
C THR A 48 2.06 4.77 2.63
N THR A 49 2.50 5.17 3.83
CA THR A 49 2.72 4.25 4.97
C THR A 49 1.46 3.49 5.34
N LEU A 50 0.31 4.16 5.35
CA LEU A 50 -0.99 3.54 5.65
C LEU A 50 -1.35 2.48 4.62
N THR A 51 -1.14 2.78 3.34
CA THR A 51 -1.46 1.86 2.24
C THR A 51 -0.51 0.66 2.22
N LEU A 52 0.80 0.88 2.43
CA LEU A 52 1.78 -0.20 2.55
C LEU A 52 1.47 -1.13 3.73
N SER A 53 1.07 -0.56 4.87
CA SER A 53 0.64 -1.34 6.03
C SER A 53 -0.60 -2.19 5.72
N GLN A 54 -1.56 -1.64 4.97
CA GLN A 54 -2.73 -2.37 4.50
C GLN A 54 -2.34 -3.54 3.57
N ILE A 55 -1.40 -3.33 2.64
CA ILE A 55 -0.89 -4.39 1.75
C ILE A 55 -0.29 -5.53 2.58
N ILE A 56 0.56 -5.21 3.56
CA ILE A 56 1.19 -6.19 4.44
C ILE A 56 0.15 -7.00 5.21
N LEU A 57 -0.88 -6.34 5.75
CA LEU A 57 -1.97 -7.01 6.47
C LEU A 57 -2.78 -7.95 5.57
N GLU A 58 -3.12 -7.53 4.36
CA GLU A 58 -3.84 -8.38 3.41
C GLU A 58 -3.01 -9.58 2.96
N GLN A 59 -1.69 -9.42 2.84
CA GLN A 59 -0.79 -10.52 2.52
C GLN A 59 -0.72 -11.57 3.65
N GLU A 60 -0.67 -11.14 4.91
CA GLU A 60 -0.75 -12.05 6.07
C GLU A 60 -2.08 -12.82 6.13
N LYS A 61 -3.21 -12.17 5.79
CA LYS A 61 -4.52 -12.84 5.72
C LYS A 61 -4.58 -13.90 4.61
N LYS A 62 -3.95 -13.63 3.46
CA LYS A 62 -3.88 -14.57 2.32
C LYS A 62 -2.95 -15.75 2.61
N SER A 63 -1.87 -15.53 3.37
CA SER A 63 -0.86 -16.54 3.70
C SER A 63 -0.47 -16.45 5.17
N ALA A 64 -1.16 -17.26 6.00
CA ALA A 64 -0.91 -17.30 7.43
C ALA A 64 0.56 -17.63 7.73
N GLY A 65 1.22 -16.81 8.53
CA GLY A 65 2.63 -16.96 8.89
C GLY A 65 3.61 -16.28 7.93
N PHE A 66 3.15 -15.41 7.02
CA PHE A 66 4.02 -14.56 6.20
C PHE A 66 4.91 -13.66 7.07
N LEU A 67 4.38 -13.15 8.18
CA LEU A 67 5.10 -12.32 9.14
C LEU A 67 5.43 -13.09 10.42
N PRO A 68 6.71 -13.19 10.80
CA PRO A 68 7.09 -13.75 12.09
C PRO A 68 6.48 -12.95 13.24
N ARG A 69 5.88 -13.62 14.22
CA ARG A 69 5.35 -12.98 15.43
C ARG A 69 6.40 -12.13 16.16
N SER A 70 7.66 -12.55 16.14
CA SER A 70 8.79 -11.80 16.71
C SER A 70 8.96 -10.42 16.08
N LEU A 71 8.84 -10.33 14.74
CA LEU A 71 8.90 -9.06 14.01
C LEU A 71 7.75 -8.14 14.44
N LEU A 72 6.52 -8.63 14.41
CA LEU A 72 5.34 -7.87 14.82
C LEU A 72 5.46 -7.37 16.28
N THR A 73 5.94 -8.23 17.18
CA THR A 73 6.16 -7.87 18.59
C THR A 73 7.24 -6.80 18.73
N SER A 74 8.31 -6.87 17.93
CA SER A 74 9.38 -5.88 17.93
C SER A 74 8.89 -4.51 17.47
N LEU A 75 8.02 -4.45 16.45
CA LEU A 75 7.43 -3.20 15.96
C LEU A 75 6.48 -2.53 16.97
N ILE A 76 5.93 -3.28 17.94
CA ILE A 76 5.05 -2.75 18.99
C ILE A 76 5.86 -2.23 20.19
N ARG A 77 7.06 -2.79 20.43
CA ARG A 77 7.90 -2.46 21.60
C ARG A 77 8.85 -1.27 21.36
N THR A 78 8.90 -0.72 20.16
CA THR A 78 9.69 0.48 19.83
C THR A 78 9.22 1.71 20.59
#